data_AF-A0A1F5KA19-F1
#
_entry.id   AF-A0A1F5KA19-F1
#
_cell.length_a   1.000
_cell.length_b   1.000
_cell.length_c   1.000
_cell.angle_alpha   90.00
_cell.angle_beta   90.00
_cell.angle_gamma   90.00
#
_symmetry.space_group_name_H-M   'P 1'
#
loop_
_entity.id
_entity.type
_entity.pdbx_description
1 polymer ?
#
loop_
_entity_poly.entity_id
_entity_poly.type
_entity_poly.pdbx_seq_one_letter_code
_entity_poly.pdbx_strand_id
1 'polypeptide(L)'
;MVRIFSTVTLILMILLSPPAVLALISNDAVPGEATYPIKRTLEAGILIVASVHPTTKAMFTAERSDRRFREVTTLIESGDRGQNVTQTLGEFIKQTREAAKDIKEIKNPIVKKERVVKLKESIIEYKAGLELKQKKLSEEKEDSTSIVPPIAQIPSQTQSPSSVSPTSGPAPTIKVEITPTHAPGLTPTPTRIISNPSPTPIPNVQEPDCTDPNLSEAMKKALNCLDQIDDGLNTDEASPPPDSTAGDEAPPGTAGDEIVPTQGSEPQPIPTEEPVPTTEPTPEPTPEEPPAIQEIRQRSIEVTPEVSSAPQIEAKSTP
;
A
#
# COMPACT_ATOMS: atom_id res chain seq x y z
N MET A 1 -31.35 -30.70 -12.32
CA MET A 1 -30.30 -29.66 -12.34
C MET A 1 -30.03 -29.05 -10.96
N VAL A 2 -31.06 -28.70 -10.16
CA VAL A 2 -30.90 -28.07 -8.83
C VAL A 2 -29.96 -28.83 -7.88
N ARG A 3 -30.04 -30.17 -7.83
CA ARG A 3 -29.14 -30.98 -6.97
C ARG A 3 -27.68 -30.91 -7.39
N ILE A 4 -27.41 -30.91 -8.71
CA ILE A 4 -26.03 -30.84 -9.24
C ILE A 4 -25.44 -29.46 -8.94
N PHE A 5 -26.20 -28.39 -9.18
CA PHE A 5 -25.78 -27.04 -8.82
C PHE A 5 -25.47 -26.92 -7.32
N SER A 6 -26.36 -27.43 -6.47
CA SER A 6 -26.18 -27.41 -5.01
C SER A 6 -24.93 -28.19 -4.55
N THR A 7 -24.66 -29.36 -5.13
CA THR A 7 -23.43 -30.12 -4.85
C THR A 7 -22.18 -29.39 -5.33
N VAL A 8 -22.21 -28.78 -6.53
CA VAL A 8 -21.08 -27.99 -7.05
C VAL A 8 -20.82 -26.77 -6.16
N THR A 9 -21.85 -26.03 -5.76
CA THR A 9 -21.71 -24.88 -4.84
C THR A 9 -21.17 -25.31 -3.47
N LEU A 10 -21.62 -26.45 -2.93
CA LEU A 10 -21.11 -26.98 -1.66
C LEU A 10 -19.62 -27.32 -1.75
N ILE A 11 -19.19 -28.01 -2.82
CA ILE A 11 -17.79 -28.33 -3.05
C ILE A 11 -16.98 -27.04 -3.16
N LEU A 12 -17.48 -26.05 -3.88
CA LEU A 12 -16.83 -24.75 -4.05
C LEU A 12 -16.70 -24.01 -2.72
N MET A 13 -17.75 -24.00 -1.89
CA MET A 13 -17.73 -23.44 -0.53
C MET A 13 -16.68 -24.13 0.36
N ILE A 14 -16.61 -25.46 0.34
CA ILE A 14 -15.62 -26.22 1.12
C ILE A 14 -14.20 -25.93 0.62
N LEU A 15 -14.02 -25.77 -0.69
CA LEU A 15 -12.72 -25.49 -1.28
C LEU A 15 -12.25 -24.05 -1.02
N LEU A 16 -13.16 -23.08 -1.01
CA LEU A 16 -12.85 -21.66 -0.80
C LEU A 16 -12.85 -21.24 0.67
N SER A 17 -13.49 -22.01 1.56
CA SER A 17 -13.55 -21.69 3.00
C SER A 17 -12.17 -21.62 3.66
N PRO A 18 -11.28 -22.63 3.53
CA PRO A 18 -9.97 -22.58 4.18
C PRO A 18 -9.13 -21.35 3.79
N PRO A 19 -8.93 -21.01 2.49
CA PRO A 19 -8.18 -19.82 2.12
C PRO A 19 -8.88 -18.52 2.56
N ALA A 20 -10.22 -18.47 2.60
CA ALA A 20 -10.95 -17.30 3.10
C ALA A 20 -10.72 -17.08 4.62
N VAL A 21 -10.77 -18.14 5.43
CA VAL A 21 -10.48 -18.04 6.87
C VAL A 21 -9.02 -17.67 7.12
N LEU A 22 -8.08 -18.25 6.36
CA LEU A 22 -6.66 -17.87 6.43
C LEU A 22 -6.43 -16.40 6.04
N ALA A 23 -7.16 -15.89 5.05
CA ALA A 23 -7.08 -14.49 4.66
C ALA A 23 -7.56 -13.56 5.78
N LEU A 24 -8.62 -13.93 6.51
CA LEU A 24 -9.13 -13.14 7.63
C LEU A 24 -8.14 -13.10 8.80
N ILE A 25 -7.57 -14.25 9.18
CA ILE A 25 -6.63 -14.33 10.30
C ILE A 25 -5.30 -13.62 9.98
N SER A 26 -4.88 -13.63 8.71
CA SER A 26 -3.60 -13.03 8.29
C SER A 26 -3.72 -11.58 7.82
N ASN A 27 -4.91 -10.98 7.81
CA ASN A 27 -5.13 -9.64 7.24
C ASN A 27 -4.34 -8.55 7.96
N ASP A 28 -4.27 -8.63 9.29
CA ASP A 28 -3.57 -7.64 10.13
C ASP A 28 -2.13 -8.03 10.45
N ALA A 29 -1.65 -9.14 9.89
CA ALA A 29 -0.29 -9.59 10.14
C ALA A 29 0.75 -8.59 9.59
N VAL A 30 1.73 -8.25 10.42
CA VAL A 30 2.87 -7.39 10.08
C VAL A 30 4.15 -8.23 9.89
N PRO A 31 5.19 -7.71 9.19
CA PRO A 31 6.45 -8.42 9.07
C PRO A 31 7.02 -8.78 10.45
N GLY A 32 7.49 -10.02 10.58
CA GLY A 32 7.95 -10.61 11.85
C GLY A 32 6.95 -11.58 12.47
N GLU A 33 5.67 -11.53 12.07
CA GLU A 33 4.67 -12.49 12.54
C GLU A 33 4.67 -13.81 11.75
N ALA A 34 4.30 -14.90 12.42
CA ALA A 34 4.31 -16.25 11.84
C ALA A 34 3.32 -16.42 10.66
N THR A 35 2.22 -15.66 10.66
CA THR A 35 1.19 -15.70 9.61
C THR A 35 1.51 -14.77 8.43
N TYR A 36 2.53 -13.92 8.53
CA TYR A 36 2.88 -12.95 7.50
C TYR A 36 3.26 -13.58 6.14
N PRO A 37 4.01 -14.70 6.07
CA PRO A 37 4.28 -15.35 4.79
C PRO A 37 3.01 -15.81 4.08
N ILE A 38 2.01 -16.27 4.85
CA ILE A 38 0.72 -16.71 4.30
C ILE A 38 -0.01 -15.52 3.67
N LYS A 39 -0.04 -14.36 4.37
CA LYS A 39 -0.58 -13.11 3.83
C LYS A 39 0.07 -12.76 2.49
N ARG A 40 1.40 -12.80 2.42
CA ARG A 40 2.16 -12.49 1.20
C ARG A 40 1.84 -13.43 0.04
N THR A 41 1.72 -14.73 0.29
CA THR A 41 1.35 -15.72 -0.73
C THR A 41 -0.08 -15.48 -1.24
N LEU A 42 -1.03 -15.19 -0.34
CA LEU A 42 -2.41 -14.89 -0.71
C LEU A 42 -2.52 -13.64 -1.57
N GLU A 43 -1.85 -12.55 -1.18
CA GLU A 43 -1.83 -11.33 -1.98
C GLU A 43 -1.21 -11.53 -3.36
N ALA A 44 -0.12 -12.29 -3.46
CA ALA A 44 0.49 -12.61 -4.74
C ALA A 44 -0.47 -13.41 -5.64
N GLY A 45 -1.18 -14.39 -5.07
CA GLY A 45 -2.20 -15.16 -5.79
C GLY A 45 -3.36 -14.29 -6.28
N ILE A 46 -3.87 -13.40 -5.42
CA ILE A 46 -4.94 -12.46 -5.78
C ILE A 46 -4.48 -11.53 -6.90
N LEU A 47 -3.26 -10.99 -6.83
CA LEU A 47 -2.73 -10.09 -7.86
C LEU A 47 -2.58 -10.79 -9.21
N ILE A 48 -2.17 -12.06 -9.23
CA ILE A 48 -2.10 -12.87 -10.45
C ILE A 48 -3.49 -12.99 -11.09
N VAL A 49 -4.52 -13.31 -10.30
CA VAL A 49 -5.89 -13.42 -10.82
C VAL A 49 -6.44 -12.05 -11.24
N ALA A 50 -6.15 -11.00 -10.48
CA ALA A 50 -6.55 -9.62 -10.79
C ALA A 50 -5.88 -9.07 -12.06
N SER A 51 -4.68 -9.55 -12.40
CA SER A 51 -3.90 -9.10 -13.55
C SER A 51 -4.54 -9.38 -14.91
N VAL A 52 -5.60 -10.21 -14.95
CA VAL A 52 -6.36 -10.51 -16.17
C VAL A 52 -7.03 -9.25 -16.74
N HIS A 53 -7.44 -8.31 -15.88
CA HIS A 53 -8.08 -7.07 -16.32
C HIS A 53 -7.34 -5.85 -15.75
N PRO A 54 -6.92 -4.87 -16.57
CA PRO A 54 -6.08 -3.76 -16.13
C PRO A 54 -6.76 -2.92 -15.03
N THR A 55 -8.06 -2.68 -15.13
CA THR A 55 -8.83 -1.98 -14.09
C THR A 55 -8.81 -2.71 -12.74
N THR A 56 -8.94 -4.04 -12.77
CA THR A 56 -8.96 -4.87 -11.57
C THR A 56 -7.58 -4.92 -10.96
N LYS A 57 -6.55 -5.12 -11.79
CA LYS A 57 -5.15 -5.03 -11.38
C LYS A 57 -4.85 -3.70 -10.69
N ALA A 58 -5.16 -2.58 -11.32
CA ALA A 58 -4.95 -1.24 -10.78
C ALA A 58 -5.65 -1.03 -9.42
N MET A 59 -6.90 -1.50 -9.30
CA MET A 59 -7.66 -1.47 -8.04
C MET A 59 -6.95 -2.27 -6.94
N PHE A 60 -6.58 -3.52 -7.21
CA PHE A 60 -5.91 -4.36 -6.22
C PHE A 60 -4.51 -3.85 -5.87
N THR A 61 -3.75 -3.32 -6.83
CA THR A 61 -2.43 -2.72 -6.56
C THR A 61 -2.56 -1.48 -5.66
N ALA A 62 -3.58 -0.65 -5.87
CA ALA A 62 -3.88 0.49 -4.98
C ALA A 62 -4.31 0.04 -3.58
N GLU A 63 -5.23 -0.93 -3.46
CA GLU A 63 -5.60 -1.47 -2.13
C GLU A 63 -4.43 -2.12 -1.39
N ARG A 64 -3.48 -2.69 -2.15
CA ARG A 64 -2.27 -3.26 -1.58
C ARG A 64 -1.37 -2.18 -1.00
N SER A 65 -1.25 -1.02 -1.65
CA SER A 65 -0.48 0.09 -1.09
C SER A 65 -1.14 0.64 0.18
N ASP A 66 -2.47 0.74 0.24
CA ASP A 66 -3.19 1.13 1.48
C ASP A 66 -2.87 0.15 2.63
N ARG A 67 -2.83 -1.15 2.34
CA ARG A 67 -2.45 -2.18 3.32
C ARG A 67 -1.00 -2.04 3.78
N ARG A 68 -0.05 -1.79 2.88
CA ARG A 68 1.36 -1.58 3.26
C ARG A 68 1.53 -0.32 4.10
N PHE A 69 0.80 0.75 3.79
CA PHE A 69 0.80 1.94 4.62
C PHE A 69 0.33 1.64 6.04
N ARG A 70 -0.77 0.89 6.19
CA ARG A 70 -1.25 0.45 7.52
C ARG A 70 -0.19 -0.37 8.25
N GLU A 71 0.46 -1.33 7.58
CA GLU A 71 1.55 -2.10 8.20
C GLU A 71 2.71 -1.21 8.68
N VAL A 72 3.12 -0.21 7.88
CA VAL A 72 4.14 0.77 8.31
C VAL A 72 3.67 1.49 9.57
N THR A 73 2.43 1.98 9.59
CA THR A 73 1.91 2.71 10.76
C THR A 73 1.84 1.83 11.99
N THR A 74 1.39 0.58 11.86
CA THR A 74 1.33 -0.39 12.96
C THR A 74 2.72 -0.74 13.49
N LEU A 75 3.71 -0.94 12.61
CA LEU A 75 5.08 -1.20 13.04
C LEU A 75 5.66 -0.03 13.83
N ILE A 76 5.48 1.20 13.34
CA ILE A 76 5.93 2.41 14.06
C ILE A 76 5.23 2.54 15.41
N GLU A 77 3.92 2.27 15.48
CA GLU A 77 3.14 2.30 16.73
C GLU A 77 3.56 1.21 17.72
N SER A 78 3.97 0.05 17.23
CA SER A 78 4.50 -1.04 18.05
C SER A 78 5.91 -0.77 18.61
N GLY A 79 6.52 0.37 18.21
CA GLY A 79 7.86 0.76 18.63
C GLY A 79 8.98 0.17 17.78
N ASP A 80 8.66 -0.57 16.71
CA ASP A 80 9.68 -0.99 15.75
C ASP A 80 10.25 0.25 15.04
N ARG A 81 11.58 0.34 15.00
CA ARG A 81 12.33 1.38 14.28
C ARG A 81 13.43 0.78 13.40
N GLY A 82 13.43 -0.54 13.25
CA GLY A 82 14.46 -1.31 12.59
C GLY A 82 14.16 -1.57 11.12
N GLN A 83 14.76 -2.65 10.62
CA GLN A 83 14.73 -3.03 9.21
C GLN A 83 13.32 -3.36 8.69
N ASN A 84 12.43 -3.88 9.54
CA ASN A 84 11.08 -4.25 9.10
C ASN A 84 10.29 -3.02 8.67
N VAL A 85 10.40 -1.91 9.40
CA VAL A 85 9.70 -0.66 9.09
C VAL A 85 10.25 -0.07 7.79
N THR A 86 11.58 0.04 7.66
CA THR A 86 12.20 0.64 6.47
C THR A 86 11.95 -0.21 5.22
N GLN A 87 11.99 -1.54 5.33
CA GLN A 87 11.61 -2.44 4.25
C GLN A 87 10.14 -2.27 3.87
N THR A 88 9.23 -2.28 4.85
CA THR A 88 7.78 -2.15 4.59
C THR A 88 7.45 -0.79 4.00
N LEU A 89 8.15 0.27 4.42
CA LEU A 89 8.03 1.62 3.86
C LEU A 89 8.50 1.67 2.40
N GLY A 90 9.64 1.03 2.09
CA GLY A 90 10.11 0.90 0.71
C GLY A 90 9.11 0.14 -0.18
N GLU A 91 8.54 -0.94 0.34
CA GLU A 91 7.52 -1.71 -0.37
C GLU A 91 6.20 -0.96 -0.55
N PHE A 92 5.79 -0.17 0.44
CA PHE A 92 4.66 0.75 0.35
C PHE A 92 4.85 1.71 -0.83
N ILE A 93 5.98 2.41 -0.89
CA ILE A 93 6.26 3.37 -1.98
C ILE A 93 6.29 2.67 -3.35
N LYS A 94 6.94 1.50 -3.42
CA LYS A 94 6.95 0.69 -4.63
C LYS A 94 5.54 0.34 -5.11
N GLN A 95 4.67 -0.12 -4.21
CA GLN A 95 3.30 -0.51 -4.56
C GLN A 95 2.43 0.70 -4.93
N THR A 96 2.61 1.85 -4.29
CA THR A 96 1.92 3.09 -4.67
C THR A 96 2.33 3.53 -6.08
N ARG A 97 3.61 3.40 -6.43
CA ARG A 97 4.09 3.68 -7.79
C ARG A 97 3.56 2.68 -8.81
N GLU A 98 3.58 1.39 -8.49
CA GLU A 98 3.00 0.34 -9.34
C GLU A 98 1.49 0.59 -9.56
N ALA A 99 0.76 1.02 -8.53
CA ALA A 99 -0.65 1.39 -8.65
C ALA A 99 -0.84 2.58 -9.61
N ALA A 100 -0.03 3.64 -9.48
CA ALA A 100 -0.07 4.77 -10.40
C ALA A 100 0.20 4.33 -11.84
N LYS A 101 1.19 3.45 -12.06
CA LYS A 101 1.49 2.89 -13.38
C LYS A 101 0.33 2.05 -13.93
N ASP A 102 -0.24 1.15 -13.13
CA ASP A 102 -1.36 0.29 -13.54
C ASP A 102 -2.60 1.14 -13.87
N ILE A 103 -2.85 2.24 -13.16
CA ILE A 103 -3.94 3.19 -13.46
C ILE A 103 -3.72 3.88 -14.81
N LYS A 104 -2.48 4.21 -15.17
CA LYS A 104 -2.16 4.81 -16.47
C LYS A 104 -2.52 3.89 -17.64
N GLU A 105 -2.40 2.58 -17.44
CA GLU A 105 -2.74 1.53 -18.42
C GLU A 105 -4.26 1.29 -18.59
N ILE A 106 -5.12 1.92 -17.77
CA ILE A 106 -6.58 1.82 -17.91
C ILE A 106 -7.04 2.55 -19.18
N LYS A 107 -7.71 1.83 -20.07
CA LYS A 107 -8.21 2.35 -21.36
C LYS A 107 -9.45 3.24 -21.24
N ASN A 108 -10.33 2.95 -20.27
CA ASN A 108 -11.56 3.72 -20.09
C ASN A 108 -11.24 5.04 -19.37
N PRO A 109 -11.47 6.22 -19.98
CA PRO A 109 -11.08 7.50 -19.41
C PRO A 109 -11.86 7.87 -18.15
N ILE A 110 -13.13 7.47 -18.05
CA ILE A 110 -13.99 7.74 -16.88
C ILE A 110 -13.45 6.96 -15.68
N VAL A 111 -13.23 5.66 -15.86
CA VAL A 111 -12.69 4.79 -14.80
C VAL A 111 -11.26 5.17 -14.43
N LYS A 112 -10.43 5.55 -15.42
CA LYS A 112 -9.07 6.05 -15.19
C LYS A 112 -9.11 7.29 -14.31
N LYS A 113 -9.94 8.29 -14.64
CA LYS A 113 -10.10 9.52 -13.86
C LYS A 113 -10.55 9.24 -12.42
N GLU A 114 -11.56 8.40 -12.24
CA GLU A 114 -12.03 7.97 -10.91
C GLU A 114 -10.89 7.35 -10.08
N ARG A 115 -10.11 6.44 -10.69
CA ARG A 115 -8.99 5.76 -10.02
C ARG A 115 -7.84 6.71 -9.71
N VAL A 116 -7.55 7.67 -10.59
CA VAL A 116 -6.56 8.74 -10.32
C VAL A 116 -6.98 9.56 -9.12
N VAL A 117 -8.22 10.04 -9.07
CA VAL A 117 -8.74 10.84 -7.94
C VAL A 117 -8.60 10.07 -6.63
N LYS A 118 -9.05 8.81 -6.61
CA LYS A 118 -8.96 7.96 -5.41
C LYS A 118 -7.51 7.74 -4.96
N LEU A 119 -6.59 7.49 -5.88
CA LEU A 119 -5.17 7.31 -5.52
C LEU A 119 -4.56 8.60 -4.96
N LYS A 120 -4.94 9.77 -5.49
CA LYS A 120 -4.50 11.07 -4.95
C LYS A 120 -4.99 11.32 -3.54
N GLU A 121 -6.26 11.02 -3.28
CA GLU A 121 -6.83 11.09 -1.93
C GLU A 121 -6.03 10.21 -0.96
N SER A 122 -5.77 8.95 -1.32
CA SER A 122 -4.91 8.06 -0.53
C SER A 122 -3.51 8.64 -0.33
N ILE A 123 -2.87 9.22 -1.37
CA ILE A 123 -1.53 9.82 -1.24
C ILE A 123 -1.52 10.98 -0.25
N ILE A 124 -2.55 11.82 -0.24
CA ILE A 124 -2.70 12.92 0.73
C ILE A 124 -2.77 12.35 2.16
N GLU A 125 -3.60 11.31 2.37
CA GLU A 125 -3.70 10.63 3.66
C GLU A 125 -2.37 10.01 4.11
N TYR A 126 -1.65 9.37 3.18
CA TYR A 126 -0.35 8.77 3.45
C TYR A 126 0.67 9.82 3.89
N LYS A 127 0.74 10.96 3.19
CA LYS A 127 1.66 12.04 3.53
C LYS A 127 1.38 12.59 4.92
N ALA A 128 0.12 12.94 5.19
CA ALA A 128 -0.29 13.45 6.50
C ALA A 128 0.02 12.44 7.62
N GLY A 129 -0.24 11.15 7.39
CA GLY A 129 0.06 10.11 8.36
C GLY A 129 1.57 9.91 8.59
N LEU A 130 2.39 9.89 7.53
CA LEU A 130 3.85 9.79 7.67
C LEU A 130 4.44 11.00 8.39
N GLU A 131 4.01 12.23 8.08
CA GLU A 131 4.45 13.45 8.74
C GLU A 131 4.12 13.43 10.24
N LEU A 132 2.89 13.03 10.59
CA LEU A 132 2.48 12.89 11.99
C LEU A 132 3.35 11.89 12.74
N LYS A 133 3.65 10.74 12.13
CA LYS A 133 4.53 9.71 12.73
C LYS A 133 5.97 10.22 12.87
N GLN A 134 6.48 10.92 11.86
CA GLN A 134 7.83 11.49 11.90
C GLN A 134 7.97 12.55 13.00
N LYS A 135 6.96 13.39 13.19
CA LYS A 135 6.93 14.39 14.26
C LYS A 135 6.95 13.73 15.63
N LYS A 136 6.08 12.73 15.86
CA LYS A 136 6.04 11.97 17.12
C LYS A 136 7.37 11.29 17.44
N LEU A 137 8.02 10.69 16.44
CA LEU A 137 9.34 10.08 16.60
C LEU A 137 10.44 11.09 16.96
N SER A 138 10.29 12.35 16.53
CA SER A 138 11.24 13.42 16.84
C SER A 138 11.04 13.94 18.26
N GLU A 139 9.79 14.09 18.71
CA GLU A 139 9.41 14.50 20.06
C GLU A 139 9.88 13.48 21.12
N GLU A 140 9.68 12.18 20.88
CA GLU A 140 10.09 11.12 21.83
C GLU A 140 11.62 11.07 22.06
N LYS A 141 12.42 11.53 21.09
CA LYS A 141 13.87 11.55 21.20
C LYS A 141 14.37 12.64 22.17
N GLU A 142 13.63 13.72 22.35
CA GLU A 142 14.02 14.83 23.21
C GLU A 142 13.76 14.54 24.70
N ASP A 143 12.70 13.78 25.02
CA ASP A 143 12.33 13.45 26.40
C ASP A 143 13.26 12.43 27.09
N SER A 144 14.08 11.68 26.34
CA SER A 144 15.00 10.68 26.92
C SER A 144 16.32 11.25 27.46
N THR A 145 16.53 12.58 27.44
CA THR A 145 17.83 13.19 27.84
C THR A 145 17.85 13.76 29.27
N SER A 146 16.75 13.69 30.05
CA SER A 146 16.73 14.29 31.39
C SER A 146 16.17 13.34 32.44
N ILE A 147 17.06 12.63 33.13
CA ILE A 147 17.13 12.41 34.59
C ILE A 147 18.41 11.56 34.78
N VAL A 148 19.55 12.24 34.96
CA VAL A 148 20.65 11.63 35.72
C VAL A 148 20.23 11.77 37.19
N PRO A 149 19.84 10.70 37.91
CA PRO A 149 19.64 10.81 39.34
C PRO A 149 20.97 11.22 39.99
N PRO A 150 21.00 12.21 40.89
CA PRO A 150 22.20 12.53 41.64
C PRO A 150 22.68 11.28 42.37
N ILE A 151 23.91 10.84 42.05
CA ILE A 151 24.58 9.71 42.67
C ILE A 151 24.71 10.02 44.17
N ALA A 152 23.88 9.40 44.99
CA ALA A 152 24.15 9.25 46.41
C ALA A 152 25.30 8.25 46.55
N GLN A 153 26.45 8.72 47.04
CA GLN A 153 27.62 7.90 47.36
C GLN A 153 27.25 6.87 48.43
N ILE A 154 27.25 5.58 48.07
CA ILE A 154 27.15 4.47 49.03
C ILE A 154 28.57 3.92 49.23
N PRO A 155 29.04 3.74 50.48
CA PRO A 155 30.41 3.32 50.79
C PRO A 155 30.70 1.87 50.36
N SER A 156 31.93 1.68 49.85
CA SER A 156 32.54 0.42 49.44
C SER A 156 32.33 -0.72 50.44
N GLN A 157 31.70 -1.81 49.99
CA GLN A 157 31.94 -3.14 50.56
C GLN A 157 32.77 -3.97 49.59
N THR A 158 33.97 -4.29 50.04
CA THR A 158 34.87 -5.30 49.49
C THR A 158 34.20 -6.67 49.56
N GLN A 159 33.84 -7.25 48.42
CA GLN A 159 33.52 -8.67 48.32
C GLN A 159 34.53 -9.39 47.44
N SER A 160 35.05 -10.48 48.01
CA SER A 160 36.09 -11.36 47.52
C SER A 160 35.60 -12.22 46.34
N PRO A 161 36.42 -12.49 45.31
CA PRO A 161 36.03 -13.35 44.20
C PRO A 161 36.03 -14.83 44.62
N SER A 162 34.87 -15.47 44.65
CA SER A 162 34.76 -16.93 44.60
C SER A 162 34.71 -17.38 43.14
N SER A 163 35.78 -18.05 42.72
CA SER A 163 35.86 -18.82 41.48
C SER A 163 34.92 -20.02 41.58
N VAL A 164 33.89 -20.06 40.72
CA VAL A 164 33.11 -21.26 40.46
C VAL A 164 33.31 -21.67 39.00
N SER A 165 33.88 -22.85 38.85
CA SER A 165 34.18 -23.54 37.59
C SER A 165 32.90 -24.08 36.95
N PRO A 166 32.62 -23.81 35.67
CA PRO A 166 31.54 -24.50 34.96
C PRO A 166 31.99 -25.91 34.57
N THR A 167 31.42 -26.90 35.26
CA THR A 167 31.46 -28.32 34.88
C THR A 167 30.80 -28.51 33.51
N SER A 168 31.59 -28.91 32.53
CA SER A 168 31.17 -29.39 31.23
C SER A 168 30.41 -30.71 31.34
N GLY A 169 29.10 -30.67 31.13
CA GLY A 169 28.25 -31.85 30.96
C GLY A 169 28.15 -32.25 29.47
N PRO A 170 28.22 -33.55 29.14
CA PRO A 170 28.23 -34.03 27.75
C PRO A 170 26.86 -33.91 27.08
N ALA A 171 26.87 -33.39 25.85
CA ALA A 171 25.74 -33.40 24.93
C ALA A 171 25.46 -34.82 24.42
N PRO A 172 24.19 -35.25 24.28
CA PRO A 172 23.86 -36.47 23.56
C PRO A 172 24.08 -36.26 22.06
N THR A 173 25.11 -36.91 21.51
CA THR A 173 25.32 -37.08 20.08
C THR A 173 24.26 -38.03 19.50
N ILE A 174 23.26 -37.48 18.81
CA ILE A 174 22.42 -38.27 17.90
C ILE A 174 23.22 -38.45 16.62
N LYS A 175 23.87 -39.62 16.50
CA LYS A 175 24.53 -40.08 15.28
C LYS A 175 23.43 -40.61 14.34
N VAL A 176 22.99 -39.80 13.37
CA VAL A 176 22.22 -40.31 12.23
C VAL A 176 23.22 -40.81 11.21
N GLU A 177 23.42 -42.13 11.19
CA GLU A 177 24.20 -42.83 10.19
C GLU A 177 23.37 -42.93 8.90
N ILE A 178 23.58 -42.00 7.98
CA ILE A 178 23.03 -42.09 6.63
C ILE A 178 24.05 -42.83 5.78
N THR A 179 23.77 -44.10 5.51
CA THR A 179 24.54 -44.96 4.62
C THR A 179 24.53 -44.39 3.19
N PRO A 180 25.68 -44.11 2.56
CA PRO A 180 25.74 -43.74 1.16
C PRO A 180 25.72 -45.01 0.31
N THR A 181 24.56 -45.34 -0.27
CA THR A 181 24.49 -46.33 -1.36
C THR A 181 24.77 -45.61 -2.68
N HIS A 182 25.99 -45.76 -3.18
CA HIS A 182 26.31 -45.48 -4.57
C HIS A 182 25.75 -46.60 -5.46
N ALA A 183 24.92 -46.23 -6.43
CA ALA A 183 24.74 -46.98 -7.66
C ALA A 183 24.63 -45.99 -8.85
N PRO A 184 25.38 -46.21 -9.95
CA PRO A 184 25.38 -45.33 -11.12
C PRO A 184 24.29 -45.75 -12.11
N GLY A 185 23.50 -44.78 -12.59
CA GLY A 185 22.45 -45.01 -13.58
C GLY A 185 22.17 -43.75 -14.40
N LEU A 186 22.89 -43.60 -15.50
CA LEU A 186 22.70 -42.56 -16.50
C LEU A 186 21.31 -42.71 -17.15
N THR A 187 20.47 -41.67 -17.07
CA THR A 187 19.40 -41.45 -18.06
C THR A 187 19.26 -39.95 -18.30
N PRO A 188 19.50 -39.44 -19.53
CA PRO A 188 19.25 -38.05 -19.86
C PRO A 188 17.75 -37.82 -20.07
N THR A 189 17.11 -37.11 -19.16
CA THR A 189 15.76 -36.56 -19.37
C THR A 189 15.90 -35.31 -20.26
N PRO A 190 15.16 -35.19 -21.37
CA PRO A 190 15.17 -33.96 -22.17
C PRO A 190 14.48 -32.84 -21.39
N THR A 191 15.28 -31.90 -20.88
CA THR A 191 14.81 -30.60 -20.38
C THR A 191 14.19 -29.84 -21.54
N ARG A 192 12.86 -29.76 -21.56
CA ARG A 192 12.13 -28.84 -22.44
C ARG A 192 12.38 -27.43 -21.92
N ILE A 193 13.41 -26.78 -22.45
CA ILE A 193 13.64 -25.35 -22.25
C ILE A 193 12.47 -24.64 -22.93
N ILE A 194 11.49 -24.22 -22.13
CA ILE A 194 10.55 -23.19 -22.55
C ILE A 194 11.38 -21.90 -22.53
N SER A 195 11.87 -21.51 -23.71
CA SER A 195 12.47 -20.21 -23.94
C SER A 195 11.41 -19.16 -23.65
N ASN A 196 11.39 -18.66 -22.42
CA ASN A 196 10.64 -17.47 -22.06
C ASN A 196 11.19 -16.34 -22.95
N PRO A 197 10.38 -15.64 -23.76
CA PRO A 197 10.88 -14.54 -24.58
C PRO A 197 11.51 -13.51 -23.66
N SER A 198 12.80 -13.28 -23.85
CA SER A 198 13.54 -12.21 -23.18
C SER A 198 12.80 -10.90 -23.47
N PRO A 199 12.33 -10.17 -22.45
CA PRO A 199 11.68 -8.89 -22.68
C PRO A 199 12.68 -7.95 -23.35
N THR A 200 12.24 -7.30 -24.43
CA THR A 200 12.95 -6.22 -25.11
C THR A 200 13.44 -5.21 -24.06
N PRO A 201 14.71 -4.78 -24.10
CA PRO A 201 15.23 -3.80 -23.15
C PRO A 201 14.49 -2.47 -23.34
N ILE A 202 13.54 -2.21 -22.46
CA ILE A 202 12.89 -0.90 -22.32
C ILE A 202 13.97 0.07 -21.81
N PRO A 203 14.04 1.31 -22.31
CA PRO A 203 14.95 2.33 -21.79
C PRO A 203 14.83 2.40 -20.27
N ASN A 204 15.95 2.17 -19.59
CA ASN A 204 16.05 2.16 -18.14
C ASN A 204 15.86 3.59 -17.63
N VAL A 205 14.60 4.02 -17.45
CA VAL A 205 14.29 5.15 -16.59
C VAL A 205 14.73 4.72 -15.20
N GLN A 206 15.87 5.24 -14.75
CA GLN A 206 16.46 4.91 -13.48
C GLN A 206 15.45 5.27 -12.39
N GLU A 207 14.76 4.25 -11.86
CA GLU A 207 13.77 4.45 -10.81
C GLU A 207 14.48 5.11 -9.63
N PRO A 208 13.93 6.21 -9.07
CA PRO A 208 14.49 6.78 -7.86
C PRO A 208 14.39 5.70 -6.78
N ASP A 209 15.55 5.25 -6.33
CA ASP A 209 15.67 4.35 -5.19
C ASP A 209 15.10 5.11 -4.00
N CYS A 210 13.95 4.68 -3.47
CA CYS A 210 13.28 5.29 -2.32
C CYS A 210 13.61 4.58 -1.01
N THR A 211 14.59 3.67 -1.00
CA THR A 211 14.98 2.94 0.21
C THR A 211 16.10 3.65 0.95
N ASP A 212 16.01 3.71 2.27
CA ASP A 212 17.06 4.23 3.15
C ASP A 212 17.10 3.38 4.43
N PRO A 213 18.30 2.99 4.93
CA PRO A 213 18.40 2.22 6.17
C PRO A 213 18.04 3.01 7.43
N ASN A 214 18.08 4.35 7.41
CA ASN A 214 17.68 5.19 8.54
C ASN A 214 16.20 5.55 8.46
N LEU A 215 15.40 5.21 9.49
CA LEU A 215 13.95 5.43 9.46
C LEU A 215 13.56 6.90 9.20
N SER A 216 14.22 7.87 9.83
CA SER A 216 13.87 9.29 9.66
C SER A 216 14.15 9.77 8.24
N GLU A 217 15.27 9.36 7.66
CA GLU A 217 15.63 9.66 6.28
C GLU A 217 14.73 8.92 5.29
N ALA A 218 14.43 7.64 5.56
CA ALA A 218 13.50 6.83 4.78
C ALA A 218 12.10 7.47 4.71
N MET A 219 11.60 8.04 5.82
CA MET A 219 10.31 8.74 5.83
C MET A 219 10.35 10.03 5.00
N LYS A 220 11.42 10.83 5.08
CA LYS A 220 11.56 12.02 4.21
C LYS A 220 11.62 11.64 2.73
N LYS A 221 12.37 10.59 2.43
CA LYS A 221 12.52 10.05 1.08
C LYS A 221 11.20 9.50 0.54
N ALA A 222 10.44 8.79 1.39
CA ALA A 222 9.11 8.31 1.09
C ALA A 222 8.15 9.47 0.77
N LEU A 223 8.14 10.54 1.56
CA LEU A 223 7.34 11.74 1.30
C LEU A 223 7.68 12.36 -0.07
N ASN A 224 8.97 12.54 -0.36
CA ASN A 224 9.39 13.06 -1.66
C ASN A 224 9.00 12.13 -2.82
N CYS A 225 9.08 10.81 -2.62
CA CYS A 225 8.64 9.85 -3.63
C CYS A 225 7.12 9.89 -3.84
N LEU A 226 6.32 10.15 -2.80
CA LEU A 226 4.88 10.35 -2.94
C LEU A 226 4.54 11.62 -3.73
N ASP A 227 5.29 12.71 -3.54
CA ASP A 227 5.14 13.94 -4.34
C ASP A 227 5.39 13.66 -5.83
N GLN A 228 6.47 12.95 -6.15
CA GLN A 228 6.77 12.58 -7.54
C GLN A 228 5.68 11.69 -8.18
N ILE A 229 5.05 10.81 -7.38
CA ILE A 229 3.94 9.97 -7.86
C ILE A 229 2.71 10.84 -8.14
N ASP A 230 2.38 11.78 -7.24
CA ASP A 230 1.25 12.70 -7.41
C ASP A 230 1.41 13.60 -8.65
N ASP A 231 2.60 14.20 -8.82
CA ASP A 231 2.95 14.98 -10.01
C ASP A 231 2.85 14.14 -11.30
N GLY A 232 3.29 12.88 -11.23
CA GLY A 232 3.19 11.91 -12.32
C GLY A 232 1.76 11.58 -12.71
N LEU A 233 0.80 11.67 -11.79
CA LEU A 233 -0.63 11.45 -12.06
C LEU A 233 -1.29 12.67 -12.75
N ASN A 234 -0.77 13.88 -12.52
CA ASN A 234 -1.28 15.12 -13.13
C ASN A 234 -0.88 15.28 -14.61
N THR A 235 0.33 14.82 -14.96
CA THR A 235 0.92 15.08 -16.28
C THR A 235 0.12 14.47 -17.45
N ASP A 236 -0.62 13.38 -17.22
CA ASP A 236 -1.36 12.69 -18.28
C ASP A 236 -2.73 13.31 -18.62
N GLU A 237 -3.28 14.18 -17.77
CA GLU A 237 -4.57 14.86 -18.04
C GLU A 237 -4.41 16.04 -19.02
N ALA A 238 -3.18 16.55 -19.19
CA ALA A 238 -2.89 17.76 -19.97
C ALA A 238 -2.48 17.49 -21.42
N SER A 239 -2.29 16.23 -21.83
CA SER A 239 -2.03 15.93 -23.24
C SER A 239 -3.35 16.00 -24.02
N PRO A 240 -3.51 16.95 -24.96
CA PRO A 240 -4.69 16.99 -25.82
C PRO A 240 -4.84 15.64 -26.52
N PRO A 241 -6.08 15.16 -26.73
CA PRO A 241 -6.29 13.96 -27.53
C PRO A 241 -5.52 14.12 -28.84
N PRO A 242 -4.79 13.09 -29.33
CA PRO A 242 -4.09 13.18 -30.59
C PRO A 242 -5.10 13.62 -31.63
N ASP A 243 -4.90 14.84 -32.13
CA ASP A 243 -5.79 15.49 -33.07
C ASP A 243 -5.93 14.54 -34.26
N SER A 244 -7.10 13.91 -34.40
CA SER A 244 -7.40 12.93 -35.45
C SER A 244 -7.66 13.64 -36.79
N THR A 245 -6.87 14.69 -37.05
CA THR A 245 -6.93 15.57 -38.22
C THR A 245 -5.66 15.38 -39.04
N ALA A 246 -5.34 14.11 -39.34
CA ALA A 246 -4.28 13.75 -40.28
C ALA A 246 -4.83 12.78 -41.33
N GLY A 247 -5.29 13.34 -42.45
CA GLY A 247 -5.11 12.72 -43.75
C GLY A 247 -6.20 11.76 -44.23
N ASP A 248 -7.40 12.28 -44.46
CA ASP A 248 -8.24 11.80 -45.55
C ASP A 248 -7.66 12.36 -46.87
N GLU A 249 -6.51 11.86 -47.31
CA GLU A 249 -6.09 11.96 -48.72
C GLU A 249 -6.67 10.74 -49.43
N ALA A 250 -7.92 10.89 -49.86
CA ALA A 250 -8.55 10.03 -50.84
C ALA A 250 -7.74 10.04 -52.15
N PRO A 251 -7.38 8.90 -52.75
CA PRO A 251 -6.87 8.86 -54.12
C PRO A 251 -8.00 9.26 -55.09
N PRO A 252 -7.70 10.00 -56.17
CA PRO A 252 -8.71 10.43 -57.12
C PRO A 252 -9.10 9.29 -58.06
N GLY A 253 -10.40 9.02 -58.13
CA GLY A 253 -11.05 8.49 -59.33
C GLY A 253 -11.21 6.98 -59.43
N THR A 254 -12.47 6.53 -59.46
CA THR A 254 -13.04 5.83 -60.62
C THR A 254 -14.56 5.97 -60.55
N ALA A 255 -15.14 6.61 -61.56
CA ALA A 255 -16.57 6.67 -61.78
C ALA A 255 -17.11 5.26 -62.12
N GLY A 256 -18.21 4.89 -61.48
CA GLY A 256 -18.95 3.68 -61.78
C GLY A 256 -20.29 3.72 -61.07
N ASP A 257 -21.33 4.07 -61.83
CA ASP A 257 -22.75 3.91 -61.50
C ASP A 257 -23.04 2.58 -60.77
N GLU A 258 -23.76 2.64 -59.65
CA GLU A 258 -24.94 1.79 -59.46
C GLU A 258 -25.87 2.38 -58.40
N ILE A 259 -27.09 2.67 -58.84
CA ILE A 259 -28.19 3.25 -58.06
C ILE A 259 -28.90 2.09 -57.36
N VAL A 260 -28.91 2.06 -56.01
CA VAL A 260 -29.81 1.19 -55.23
C VAL A 260 -30.61 2.05 -54.26
N PRO A 261 -31.95 1.92 -54.21
CA PRO A 261 -32.81 2.82 -53.46
C PRO A 261 -32.89 2.46 -51.97
N THR A 262 -32.61 3.46 -51.14
CA THR A 262 -32.81 3.47 -49.69
C THR A 262 -34.30 3.40 -49.36
N GLN A 263 -34.75 2.28 -48.80
CA GLN A 263 -36.05 2.20 -48.12
C GLN A 263 -36.00 3.04 -46.84
N GLY A 264 -36.94 3.98 -46.74
CA GLY A 264 -37.16 4.80 -45.56
C GLY A 264 -37.46 3.96 -44.33
N SER A 265 -36.64 4.11 -43.31
CA SER A 265 -36.98 3.70 -41.95
C SER A 265 -37.72 4.84 -41.28
N GLU A 266 -38.99 4.58 -41.00
CA GLU A 266 -39.91 5.39 -40.22
C GLU A 266 -39.32 5.75 -38.85
N PRO A 267 -39.44 7.00 -38.36
CA PRO A 267 -39.03 7.35 -37.01
C PRO A 267 -39.97 6.70 -35.99
N GLN A 268 -39.44 5.78 -35.18
CA GLN A 268 -40.18 5.27 -34.02
C GLN A 268 -40.46 6.40 -33.01
N PRO A 269 -41.67 6.44 -32.41
CA PRO A 269 -42.01 7.41 -31.39
C PRO A 269 -41.17 7.17 -30.13
N ILE A 270 -40.55 8.25 -29.65
CA ILE A 270 -39.84 8.33 -28.37
C ILE A 270 -40.84 8.02 -27.24
N PRO A 271 -40.55 7.06 -26.34
CA PRO A 271 -41.37 6.84 -25.16
C PRO A 271 -41.35 8.08 -24.28
N THR A 272 -42.52 8.67 -24.04
CA THR A 272 -42.72 9.68 -23.01
C THR A 272 -42.56 8.98 -21.66
N GLU A 273 -41.44 9.20 -20.98
CA GLU A 273 -41.26 8.77 -19.60
C GLU A 273 -42.24 9.53 -18.70
N GLU A 274 -43.10 8.78 -18.00
CA GLU A 274 -43.93 9.32 -16.92
C GLU A 274 -43.03 9.86 -15.80
N PRO A 275 -43.39 10.99 -15.18
CA PRO A 275 -42.65 11.52 -14.04
C PRO A 275 -42.75 10.54 -12.86
N VAL A 276 -41.61 9.95 -12.50
CA VAL A 276 -41.45 9.16 -11.28
C VAL A 276 -41.74 10.07 -10.08
N PRO A 277 -42.62 9.68 -9.14
CA PRO A 277 -42.86 10.48 -7.94
C PRO A 277 -41.58 10.54 -7.09
N THR A 278 -41.11 11.76 -6.87
CA THR A 278 -40.03 12.07 -5.92
C THR A 278 -40.47 11.66 -4.51
N THR A 279 -40.10 10.46 -4.08
CA THR A 279 -40.05 10.12 -2.65
C THR A 279 -38.85 10.83 -2.04
N GLU A 280 -39.16 11.86 -1.27
CA GLU A 280 -38.25 12.57 -0.38
C GLU A 280 -37.51 11.55 0.51
N PRO A 281 -36.16 11.54 0.52
CA PRO A 281 -35.42 10.61 1.35
C PRO A 281 -35.71 10.91 2.83
N THR A 282 -36.30 9.95 3.52
CA THR A 282 -36.41 9.95 4.97
C THR A 282 -35.00 10.07 5.54
N PRO A 283 -34.72 11.03 6.46
CA PRO A 283 -33.39 11.21 7.02
C PRO A 283 -32.97 9.93 7.74
N GLU A 284 -31.87 9.36 7.26
CA GLU A 284 -31.19 8.24 7.90
C GLU A 284 -30.79 8.66 9.32
N PRO A 285 -31.06 7.84 10.36
CA PRO A 285 -30.71 8.18 11.72
C PRO A 285 -29.19 8.28 11.84
N THR A 286 -28.71 9.50 12.10
CA THR A 286 -27.31 9.79 12.42
C THR A 286 -26.83 8.84 13.51
N PRO A 287 -25.75 8.06 13.29
CA PRO A 287 -25.18 7.20 14.31
C PRO A 287 -24.81 8.02 15.55
N GLU A 288 -25.34 7.66 16.71
CA GLU A 288 -24.96 8.24 17.99
C GLU A 288 -23.45 8.11 18.17
N GLU A 289 -22.77 9.26 18.25
CA GLU A 289 -21.33 9.35 18.47
C GLU A 289 -20.98 8.72 19.83
N PRO A 290 -20.01 7.79 19.89
CA PRO A 290 -19.67 7.10 21.13
C PRO A 290 -19.17 8.10 22.19
N PRO A 291 -19.58 7.96 23.47
CA PRO A 291 -19.34 8.94 24.53
C PRO A 291 -17.85 9.25 24.79
N ALA A 292 -16.95 8.37 24.35
CA ALA A 292 -15.50 8.58 24.44
C ALA A 292 -14.97 9.74 23.59
N ILE A 293 -15.67 10.12 22.49
CA ILE A 293 -15.23 11.23 21.62
C ILE A 293 -15.71 12.60 22.16
N GLN A 294 -16.82 12.64 22.89
CA GLN A 294 -17.33 13.89 23.48
C GLN A 294 -16.43 14.42 24.61
N GLU A 295 -15.79 13.56 25.40
CA GLU A 295 -14.90 14.00 26.49
C GLU A 295 -13.61 14.65 25.95
N ILE A 296 -13.08 14.15 24.82
CA ILE A 296 -11.88 14.72 24.18
C ILE A 296 -12.18 16.12 23.64
N ARG A 297 -13.39 16.33 23.10
CA ARG A 297 -13.79 17.63 22.55
C ARG A 297 -14.01 18.71 23.63
N GLN A 298 -14.46 18.33 24.82
CA GLN A 298 -14.60 19.26 25.93
C GLN A 298 -13.25 19.66 26.55
N ARG A 299 -12.25 18.78 26.56
CA ARG A 299 -10.91 19.10 27.09
C ARG A 299 -10.07 20.02 26.19
N SER A 300 -10.40 20.18 24.90
CA SER A 300 -9.63 21.03 23.98
C SER A 300 -10.02 22.52 23.99
N ILE A 301 -11.07 22.94 24.70
CA ILE A 301 -11.52 24.34 24.69
C ILE A 301 -10.89 25.17 25.84
N GLU A 302 -10.24 24.55 26.82
CA GLU A 302 -9.69 25.24 28.00
C GLU A 302 -8.15 25.29 28.00
N VAL A 303 -7.55 25.72 26.88
CA VAL A 303 -6.14 26.12 26.85
C VAL A 303 -6.04 27.48 26.16
N THR A 304 -6.40 28.52 26.92
CA THR A 304 -6.10 29.91 26.57
C THR A 304 -4.61 30.16 26.87
N PRO A 305 -3.76 30.52 25.89
CA PRO A 305 -2.36 30.85 26.18
C PRO A 305 -2.30 32.19 26.92
N GLU A 306 -1.79 32.15 28.15
CA GLU A 306 -1.43 33.33 28.93
C GLU A 306 -0.30 34.07 28.20
N VAL A 307 -0.59 35.27 27.70
CA VAL A 307 0.36 36.15 27.02
C VAL A 307 1.35 36.68 28.07
N SER A 308 2.48 36.00 28.22
CA SER A 308 3.60 36.43 29.04
C SER A 308 4.29 37.65 28.41
N SER A 309 4.11 38.80 29.05
CA SER A 309 4.75 40.08 28.76
C SER A 309 6.27 39.97 28.64
N ALA A 310 6.82 40.52 27.55
CA ALA A 310 8.25 40.67 27.32
C ALA A 310 8.87 41.76 28.22
N PRO A 311 10.12 41.61 28.69
CA PRO A 311 10.82 42.66 29.43
C PRO A 311 11.32 43.76 28.49
N GLN A 312 10.94 45.01 28.77
CA GLN A 312 11.55 46.19 28.14
C GLN A 312 13.02 46.31 28.57
N ILE A 313 13.92 46.36 27.60
CA ILE A 313 15.33 46.70 27.82
C ILE A 313 15.47 48.22 27.66
N GLU A 314 15.70 48.89 28.78
CA GLU A 314 15.94 50.33 28.89
C GLU A 314 17.35 50.67 28.37
N ALA A 315 17.42 51.45 27.28
CA ALA A 315 18.67 51.95 26.72
C ALA A 315 19.21 53.09 27.59
N LYS A 316 20.23 52.78 28.41
CA LYS A 316 20.97 53.77 29.19
C LYS A 316 21.97 54.51 28.30
N SER A 317 21.58 55.71 27.87
CA SER A 317 22.47 56.72 27.32
C SER A 317 23.32 57.32 28.45
N THR A 318 24.63 57.45 28.24
CA THR A 318 25.57 58.10 29.18
C THR A 318 26.66 58.78 28.34
N PRO A 319 27.17 59.95 28.77
CA PRO A 319 27.44 61.14 27.94
C PRO A 319 28.76 61.16 27.18
#